data_AF-A0A9W7HTT7-F1
#
_entry.id   AF-A0A9W7HTT7-F1
#
_cell.length_a   1.000
_cell.length_b   1.000
_cell.length_c   1.000
_cell.angle_alpha   90.00
_cell.angle_beta   90.00
_cell.angle_gamma   90.00
#
_symmetry.space_group_name_H-M   'P 1'
#
loop_
_entity.id
_entity.type
_entity.pdbx_description
1 polymer ?
#
loop_
_entity_poly.entity_id
_entity_poly.type
_entity_poly.pdbx_seq_one_letter_code
_entity_poly.pdbx_strand_id
1 'polypeptide(L)'
;MMELVARVSRHVYSRNGVLTEVKSFGTVQLGYGIRKLSGRYFQGSLLQMTMMATPSINKELQYLNKEDRLLRWLLVKHRDTKYGLEFLDEDDGELELSKLRRGSIYNDEDIDEEDDNDDDEEEEEYDENSGKGGEH
;
A
#
# COMPACT_ATOMS: atom_id res chain seq x y z
N MET A 1 -16.87 -3.54 -4.93
CA MET A 1 -15.70 -4.37 -4.58
C MET A 1 -16.01 -5.86 -4.74
N MET A 2 -17.08 -6.36 -4.12
CA MET A 2 -17.53 -7.76 -4.31
C MET A 2 -17.73 -8.18 -5.78
N GLU A 3 -18.17 -7.29 -6.65
CA GLU A 3 -18.28 -7.61 -8.09
C GLU A 3 -16.93 -7.95 -8.74
N LEU A 4 -15.86 -7.23 -8.38
CA LEU A 4 -14.52 -7.47 -8.91
C LEU A 4 -13.98 -8.83 -8.43
N VAL A 5 -14.20 -9.13 -7.16
CA VAL A 5 -13.90 -10.42 -6.53
C VAL A 5 -14.63 -11.53 -7.27
N ALA A 6 -15.95 -11.39 -7.46
CA ALA A 6 -16.76 -12.36 -8.18
C ALA A 6 -16.29 -12.57 -9.63
N ARG A 7 -15.87 -11.50 -10.32
CA ARG A 7 -15.32 -11.57 -11.68
C ARG A 7 -14.01 -12.35 -11.71
N VAL A 8 -13.10 -12.09 -10.77
CA VAL A 8 -11.85 -12.86 -10.60
C VAL A 8 -12.16 -14.32 -10.25
N SER A 9 -13.06 -14.58 -9.31
CA SER A 9 -13.46 -15.94 -8.92
C SER A 9 -14.04 -16.72 -10.09
N ARG A 10 -14.92 -16.10 -10.91
CA ARG A 10 -15.44 -16.73 -12.14
C ARG A 10 -14.31 -17.04 -13.13
N HIS A 11 -13.36 -16.11 -13.27
CA HIS A 11 -12.22 -16.29 -14.16
C HIS A 11 -11.37 -17.49 -13.73
N VAL A 12 -11.06 -17.59 -12.43
CA VAL A 12 -10.33 -18.73 -11.84
C VAL A 12 -11.09 -20.04 -12.05
N TYR A 13 -12.39 -20.06 -11.76
CA TYR A 13 -13.23 -21.25 -11.94
C TYR A 13 -13.29 -21.71 -13.41
N SER A 14 -13.37 -20.77 -14.35
CA SER A 14 -13.37 -21.09 -15.80
C SER A 14 -12.08 -21.75 -16.30
N ARG A 15 -10.98 -21.58 -15.56
CA ARG A 15 -9.66 -22.16 -15.84
C ARG A 15 -9.36 -23.41 -15.00
N ASN A 16 -10.41 -24.05 -14.46
CA ASN A 16 -10.29 -25.20 -13.56
C ASN A 16 -9.46 -24.89 -12.29
N GLY A 17 -9.39 -23.61 -11.90
CA GLY A 17 -8.84 -23.21 -10.62
C GLY A 17 -9.85 -23.40 -9.50
N VAL A 18 -9.35 -23.52 -8.28
CA VAL A 18 -10.13 -23.70 -7.05
C VAL A 18 -9.90 -22.51 -6.14
N LEU A 19 -10.98 -21.95 -5.62
CA LEU A 19 -10.93 -20.93 -4.58
C LEU A 19 -11.01 -21.62 -3.21
N THR A 20 -10.09 -21.32 -2.31
CA THR A 20 -10.08 -21.92 -0.98
C THR A 20 -10.63 -20.96 0.07
N GLU A 21 -10.33 -19.66 -0.05
CA GLU A 21 -10.69 -18.68 0.97
C GLU A 21 -10.90 -17.28 0.37
N VAL A 22 -11.83 -16.51 0.96
CA VAL A 22 -12.02 -15.08 0.71
C VAL A 22 -12.15 -14.38 2.06
N LYS A 23 -11.21 -13.49 2.36
CA LYS A 23 -11.13 -12.75 3.62
C LYS A 23 -11.16 -11.25 3.39
N SER A 24 -11.98 -10.54 4.15
CA SER A 24 -12.10 -9.08 4.09
C SER A 24 -11.54 -8.47 5.37
N PHE A 25 -10.59 -7.56 5.24
CA PHE A 25 -9.99 -6.84 6.37
C PHE A 25 -10.59 -5.45 6.59
N GLY A 26 -11.65 -5.11 5.84
CA GLY A 26 -12.31 -3.82 5.96
C GLY A 26 -11.45 -2.66 5.48
N THR A 27 -11.64 -1.48 6.06
CA THR A 27 -10.91 -0.26 5.70
C THR A 27 -9.60 -0.20 6.47
N VAL A 28 -8.48 -0.07 5.75
CA VAL A 28 -7.13 0.06 6.29
C VAL A 28 -6.54 1.42 5.91
N GLN A 29 -5.80 2.02 6.85
CA GLN A 29 -5.02 3.23 6.59
C GLN A 29 -3.77 2.86 5.77
N LEU A 30 -3.47 3.65 4.74
CA LEU A 30 -2.28 3.47 3.91
C LEU A 30 -1.13 4.28 4.50
N GLY A 31 0.07 3.69 4.58
CA GLY A 31 1.26 4.40 5.09
C GLY A 31 1.68 5.61 4.23
N TYR A 32 1.22 5.67 2.98
CA TYR A 32 1.36 6.83 2.11
C TYR A 32 0.16 6.94 1.18
N GLY A 33 -0.08 8.15 0.66
CA GLY A 33 -1.18 8.38 -0.26
C GLY A 33 -0.91 7.82 -1.66
N ILE A 34 -1.73 6.87 -2.14
CA ILE A 34 -1.67 6.32 -3.50
C ILE A 34 -2.39 7.26 -4.48
N ARG A 35 -1.74 7.63 -5.58
CA ARG A 35 -2.32 8.51 -6.61
C ARG A 35 -3.05 7.71 -7.70
N LYS A 36 -4.26 8.12 -8.02
CA LYS A 36 -5.09 7.68 -9.16
C LYS A 36 -5.60 8.91 -9.92
N LEU A 37 -6.29 8.69 -11.04
CA LEU A 37 -6.92 9.77 -11.81
C LEU A 37 -7.94 10.58 -10.99
N SER A 38 -8.63 9.91 -10.07
CA SER A 38 -9.62 10.53 -9.19
C SER A 38 -9.05 11.30 -7.99
N GLY A 39 -7.73 11.25 -7.76
CA GLY A 39 -7.08 11.89 -6.63
C GLY A 39 -6.12 11.00 -5.85
N ARG A 40 -5.80 11.41 -4.63
CA ARG A 40 -4.87 10.72 -3.73
C ARG A 40 -5.62 10.05 -2.58
N TYR A 41 -5.39 8.76 -2.38
CA TYR A 41 -6.07 7.94 -1.38
C TYR A 41 -5.14 7.58 -0.23
N PHE A 42 -5.55 7.87 1.01
CA PHE A 42 -4.81 7.55 2.24
C PHE A 42 -5.45 6.41 3.05
N GLN A 43 -6.62 5.94 2.62
CA GLN A 43 -7.31 4.78 3.17
C GLN A 43 -7.86 3.95 2.02
N GLY A 44 -8.00 2.64 2.23
CA GLY A 44 -8.56 1.74 1.22
C GLY A 44 -9.12 0.48 1.86
N SER A 45 -9.98 -0.22 1.14
CA SER A 45 -10.48 -1.52 1.60
C SER A 45 -9.52 -2.63 1.18
N LEU A 46 -9.12 -3.49 2.12
CA LEU A 46 -8.24 -4.62 1.87
C LEU A 46 -9.03 -5.93 1.83
N LEU A 47 -8.78 -6.72 0.81
CA LEU A 47 -9.41 -8.01 0.60
C LEU A 47 -8.36 -9.01 0.12
N GLN A 48 -8.43 -10.23 0.64
CA GLN A 48 -7.54 -11.33 0.31
C GLN A 48 -8.35 -12.50 -0.22
N MET A 49 -7.80 -13.14 -1.25
CA MET A 49 -8.39 -14.30 -1.89
C MET A 49 -7.30 -15.35 -2.08
N THR A 50 -7.54 -16.53 -1.54
CA THR A 50 -6.64 -17.67 -1.66
C THR A 50 -7.19 -18.61 -2.73
N MET A 51 -6.35 -18.92 -3.71
CA MET A 51 -6.74 -19.71 -4.88
C MET A 51 -5.61 -20.62 -5.35
N MET A 52 -5.99 -21.78 -5.87
CA MET A 52 -5.14 -22.71 -6.61
C MET A 52 -5.51 -22.57 -8.09
N ALA A 53 -4.62 -22.02 -8.91
CA ALA A 53 -4.88 -21.76 -10.33
C ALA A 53 -3.65 -22.06 -11.18
N THR A 54 -3.82 -22.06 -12.51
CA THR A 54 -2.73 -22.25 -13.45
C THR A 54 -1.67 -21.13 -13.31
N PRO A 55 -0.37 -21.41 -13.56
CA PRO A 55 0.66 -20.37 -13.51
C PRO A 55 0.45 -19.21 -14.51
N SER A 56 -0.39 -19.42 -15.54
CA SER A 56 -0.78 -18.37 -16.50
C SER A 56 -1.65 -17.27 -15.88
N ILE A 57 -2.25 -17.49 -14.71
CA ILE A 57 -3.21 -16.59 -14.08
C ILE A 57 -2.66 -15.17 -13.84
N ASN A 58 -1.35 -15.02 -13.60
CA ASN A 58 -0.73 -13.72 -13.41
C ASN A 58 -0.91 -12.83 -14.65
N LYS A 59 -0.60 -13.37 -15.84
CA LYS A 59 -0.77 -12.64 -17.10
C LYS A 59 -2.24 -12.33 -17.35
N GLU A 60 -3.12 -13.24 -16.98
CA GLU A 60 -4.57 -13.07 -17.14
C GLU A 60 -5.14 -11.99 -16.23
N LEU A 61 -4.62 -11.81 -15.01
CA LEU A 61 -5.09 -10.79 -14.06
C LEU A 61 -4.59 -9.37 -14.35
N GLN A 62 -3.75 -9.16 -15.36
CA GLN A 62 -3.24 -7.82 -15.71
C GLN A 62 -4.34 -6.84 -16.13
N TYR A 63 -5.53 -7.32 -16.52
CA TYR A 63 -6.67 -6.45 -16.79
C TYR A 63 -7.12 -5.66 -15.55
N LEU A 64 -6.81 -6.13 -14.34
CA LEU A 64 -7.13 -5.45 -13.09
C LEU A 64 -6.51 -4.04 -13.00
N ASN A 65 -5.42 -3.79 -13.74
CA ASN A 65 -4.81 -2.46 -13.81
C ASN A 65 -5.74 -1.41 -14.45
N LYS A 66 -6.73 -1.84 -15.24
CA LYS A 66 -7.73 -0.97 -15.86
C LYS A 66 -8.91 -0.65 -14.94
N GLU A 67 -8.99 -1.29 -13.78
CA GLU A 67 -10.06 -1.01 -12.83
C GLU A 67 -9.73 0.25 -12.01
N ASP A 68 -10.54 1.29 -12.16
CA ASP A 68 -10.35 2.58 -11.48
C ASP A 68 -10.52 2.46 -9.95
N ARG A 69 -11.40 1.56 -9.50
CA ARG A 69 -11.72 1.35 -8.08
C ARG A 69 -10.65 0.56 -7.33
N LEU A 70 -9.72 -0.06 -8.04
CA LEU A 70 -8.67 -0.89 -7.47
C LEU A 70 -7.39 -0.08 -7.31
N LEU A 71 -7.02 0.20 -6.05
CA LEU A 71 -5.80 0.95 -5.77
C LEU A 71 -4.55 0.14 -6.12
N ARG A 72 -4.50 -1.12 -5.69
CA ARG A 72 -3.38 -2.04 -5.90
C ARG A 72 -3.88 -3.48 -5.84
N TRP A 73 -3.36 -4.33 -6.71
CA TRP A 73 -3.45 -5.79 -6.54
C TRP A 73 -2.05 -6.38 -6.47
N LEU A 74 -1.95 -7.49 -5.77
CA LEU A 74 -0.73 -8.27 -5.62
C LEU A 74 -1.12 -9.74 -5.73
N LEU A 75 -0.32 -10.52 -6.43
CA LEU A 75 -0.44 -11.97 -6.48
C LEU A 75 0.84 -12.55 -5.89
N VAL A 76 0.70 -13.28 -4.80
CA VAL A 76 1.82 -13.88 -4.07
C VAL A 76 1.59 -15.39 -3.99
N LYS A 77 2.67 -16.18 -4.02
CA LYS A 77 2.60 -17.63 -3.83
C LYS A 77 2.40 -17.93 -2.34
N HIS A 78 1.46 -18.82 -2.04
CA HIS A 78 1.30 -19.34 -0.68
C HIS A 78 2.58 -20.07 -0.24
N ARG A 79 3.09 -19.72 0.95
CA ARG A 79 4.28 -20.33 1.57
C ARG A 79 3.98 -21.01 2.91
N ASP A 80 2.70 -21.27 3.18
CA ASP A 80 2.22 -21.83 4.46
C ASP A 80 2.62 -20.98 5.68
N THR A 81 2.79 -19.67 5.47
CA THR A 81 3.08 -18.69 6.51
C THR A 81 1.92 -17.70 6.59
N LYS A 82 1.40 -17.50 7.80
CA LYS A 82 0.38 -16.48 8.08
C LYS A 82 1.02 -15.10 8.03
N TYR A 83 0.41 -14.16 7.34
CA TYR A 83 0.97 -12.82 7.14
C TYR A 83 0.10 -11.75 7.82
N GLY A 84 0.75 -10.86 8.59
CA GLY A 84 0.16 -9.59 9.03
C GLY A 84 -1.13 -9.74 9.85
N LEU A 85 -2.21 -9.09 9.39
CA LEU A 85 -3.51 -9.01 10.08
C LEU A 85 -4.14 -10.38 10.41
N GLU A 86 -3.70 -11.46 9.75
CA GLU A 86 -4.15 -12.82 10.09
C GLU A 86 -3.75 -13.25 11.51
N PHE A 87 -2.69 -12.67 12.08
CA PHE A 87 -2.33 -12.88 13.49
C PHE A 87 -3.36 -12.29 14.46
N LEU A 88 -4.11 -11.26 14.06
CA LEU A 88 -5.06 -10.56 14.94
C LEU A 88 -6.41 -11.27 15.03
N ASP A 89 -6.76 -12.11 14.06
CA ASP A 89 -8.07 -12.77 13.99
C ASP A 89 -8.10 -14.15 14.66
N GLU A 90 -6.96 -14.73 15.04
CA GLU A 90 -6.87 -16.08 15.59
C GLU A 90 -6.68 -16.14 17.12
N ASP A 91 -6.49 -15.01 17.79
CA ASP A 91 -6.28 -14.97 19.24
C ASP A 91 -7.46 -14.31 19.97
N ASP A 92 -8.43 -15.15 20.30
CA ASP A 92 -9.54 -14.90 21.22
C ASP A 92 -9.03 -14.82 22.69
N GLY A 93 -7.84 -14.24 22.92
CA GLY A 93 -7.12 -14.30 24.18
C GLY A 93 -6.24 -13.08 24.43
N GLU A 94 -6.84 -12.01 24.97
CA GLU A 94 -6.11 -10.98 25.74
C GLU A 94 -4.75 -10.47 25.21
N LEU A 95 -4.61 -10.20 23.91
CA LEU A 95 -3.50 -9.38 23.43
C LEU A 95 -3.92 -7.91 23.28
N GLU A 96 -4.00 -7.27 24.45
CA GLU A 96 -3.69 -5.86 24.71
C GLU A 96 -3.77 -4.88 23.52
N LEU A 97 -4.99 -4.46 23.18
CA LEU A 97 -5.25 -3.17 22.51
C LEU A 97 -4.62 -1.97 23.26
N SER A 98 -4.18 -2.16 24.51
CA SER A 98 -3.46 -1.19 25.35
C SER A 98 -2.03 -0.88 24.87
N LYS A 99 -1.39 -1.72 24.05
CA LYS A 99 -0.07 -1.42 23.45
C LYS A 99 -0.13 -0.59 22.18
N LEU A 100 -1.30 -0.51 21.53
CA LEU A 100 -1.57 0.43 20.46
C LEU A 100 -2.17 1.74 21.01
N ARG A 101 -1.92 2.07 22.29
CA ARG A 101 -2.24 3.40 22.84
C ARG A 101 -1.50 4.44 22.02
N ARG A 102 -2.21 4.92 20.99
CA ARG A 102 -2.37 6.32 20.62
C ARG A 102 -1.14 7.10 21.05
N GLY A 103 -0.07 7.01 20.25
CA GLY A 103 1.05 7.92 20.33
C GLY A 103 0.50 9.33 20.16
N SER A 104 0.22 9.94 21.30
CA SER A 104 -0.05 11.35 21.50
C SER A 104 1.24 12.08 21.15
N ILE A 105 1.48 12.33 19.87
CA ILE A 105 2.59 13.18 19.40
C ILE A 105 2.13 14.63 19.21
N TYR A 106 0.87 14.93 19.50
CA TYR A 106 0.34 16.30 19.56
C TYR A 106 -0.15 16.57 20.98
N ASN A 107 0.78 16.68 21.91
CA ASN A 107 0.54 17.40 23.15
C ASN A 107 1.87 17.99 23.60
N ASP A 108 2.31 19.00 22.86
CA ASP A 108 3.31 19.96 23.31
C ASP A 108 2.68 21.33 23.05
N GLU A 109 1.84 21.73 24.00
CA GLU A 109 1.50 23.13 24.20
C GLU A 109 2.62 23.71 25.06
N ASP A 110 3.71 24.13 24.43
CA ASP A 110 4.65 25.11 24.99
C ASP A 110 4.94 26.11 23.85
N ILE A 111 4.06 27.11 23.78
CA ILE A 111 4.27 28.33 23.00
C ILE A 111 5.23 29.18 23.83
N ASP A 112 6.51 29.14 23.48
CA ASP A 112 7.44 30.21 23.84
C ASP A 112 7.83 30.92 22.53
N GLU A 113 7.26 32.12 22.36
CA GLU A 113 7.68 33.10 21.37
C GLU A 113 9.04 33.66 21.79
N GLU A 114 10.11 33.29 21.09
CA GLU A 114 11.32 34.10 21.05
C GLU A 114 11.73 34.32 19.59
N ASP A 115 11.35 35.51 19.14
CA ASP A 115 11.79 36.22 17.95
C ASP A 115 13.29 36.53 18.09
N ASP A 116 14.12 36.05 17.17
CA ASP A 116 15.40 36.70 16.84
C ASP A 116 15.77 36.37 15.38
N ASN A 117 15.68 37.42 14.56
CA ASN A 117 16.30 37.51 13.25
C ASN A 117 17.82 37.29 13.37
N ASP A 118 18.44 36.66 12.37
CA ASP A 118 19.52 37.30 11.60
C ASP A 118 20.05 36.37 10.48
N ASP A 119 19.92 36.91 9.27
CA ASP A 119 20.77 36.83 8.06
C ASP A 119 21.52 35.55 7.64
N ASP A 120 21.18 35.15 6.39
CA ASP A 120 22.06 34.91 5.25
C ASP A 120 23.45 34.28 5.47
N GLU A 121 23.69 33.13 4.81
CA GLU A 121 24.79 33.03 3.83
C GLU A 121 24.67 31.74 2.99
N GLU A 122 24.84 31.92 1.67
CA GLU A 122 24.74 30.92 0.61
C GLU A 122 25.88 29.88 0.68
N GLU A 123 25.57 28.59 0.69
CA GLU A 123 26.57 27.54 0.45
C GLU A 123 26.64 27.18 -1.04
N GLU A 124 27.74 27.58 -1.69
CA GLU A 124 28.18 27.07 -2.98
C GLU A 124 28.75 25.64 -2.85
N GLU A 125 28.36 24.72 -3.76
CA GLU A 125 29.12 23.49 -4.01
C GLU A 125 29.26 23.21 -5.52
N TYR A 126 30.44 22.66 -5.85
CA TYR A 126 31.18 22.77 -7.10
C TYR A 126 30.79 21.79 -8.24
N ASP A 127 30.92 22.33 -9.45
CA ASP A 127 31.56 21.85 -10.70
C ASP A 127 31.57 20.35 -11.10
N GLU A 128 31.12 20.07 -12.34
CA GLU A 128 31.94 19.46 -13.42
C GLU A 128 31.04 19.12 -14.62
N ASN A 129 31.13 19.87 -15.71
CA ASN A 129 30.76 19.30 -17.02
C ASN A 129 31.78 19.64 -18.11
N SER A 130 32.59 18.63 -18.40
CA SER A 130 33.43 18.53 -19.58
C SER A 130 32.61 18.65 -20.87
N GLY A 131 32.83 19.71 -21.64
CA GLY A 131 32.28 19.90 -22.98
C GLY A 131 33.27 20.59 -23.92
N LYS A 132 34.28 19.85 -24.39
CA LYS A 132 35.18 20.28 -25.46
C LYS A 132 34.41 20.50 -26.77
N GLY A 133 34.74 21.59 -27.46
CA GLY A 133 34.82 21.62 -28.92
C GLY A 133 34.01 22.71 -29.63
N GLY A 134 34.53 23.93 -29.64
CA GLY A 134 34.15 24.97 -30.61
C GLY A 134 34.99 24.86 -31.89
N GLU A 135 34.34 25.12 -33.02
CA GLU A 135 34.88 25.22 -34.38
C GLU A 135 35.91 26.35 -34.51
N HIS A 136 36.91 26.18 -35.38
CA HIS A 136 37.46 27.19 -36.29
C HIS A 136 38.37 26.52 -37.34
#